data_AF-A0A538JKC7-F1
#
_entry.id   AF-A0A538JKC7-F1
#
_cell.length_a   1.000
_cell.length_b   1.000
_cell.length_c   1.000
_cell.angle_alpha   90.00
_cell.angle_beta   90.00
_cell.angle_gamma   90.00
#
_symmetry.space_group_name_H-M   'P 1'
#
loop_
_entity.id
_entity.type
_entity.pdbx_description
1 polymer ?
#
loop_
_entity_poly.entity_id
_entity_poly.type
_entity_poly.pdbx_seq_one_letter_code
_entity_poly.pdbx_strand_id
1 'polypeptide(L)'
;MRFAGVLCQFDSGLDLPDRDELEAIGDRGSLFLSDPWHGWVAPRIEVRTDSGTEEIRLEPTDPYQLELENLSDAILGEAEPLIGRAETIAQARVLEALHASAQQGGPVKLG
;
A
#
# COMPACT_ATOMS: atom_id res chain seq x y z
N MET A 1 -8.14 7.66 -7.23
CA MET A 1 -9.14 6.61 -6.95
C MET A 1 -10.06 7.04 -5.80
N ARG A 2 -11.30 6.55 -5.73
CA ARG A 2 -12.26 6.91 -4.65
C ARG A 2 -12.78 5.66 -3.95
N PHE A 3 -12.70 5.63 -2.62
CA PHE A 3 -13.08 4.51 -1.75
C PHE A 3 -14.07 4.96 -0.69
N ALA A 4 -15.36 4.62 -0.82
CA ALA A 4 -16.38 4.90 0.21
C ALA A 4 -16.32 6.32 0.84
N GLY A 5 -16.04 7.35 0.03
CA GLY A 5 -15.90 8.75 0.50
C GLY A 5 -14.47 9.25 0.66
N VAL A 6 -13.48 8.36 0.74
CA VAL A 6 -12.05 8.66 0.80
C VAL A 6 -11.48 8.82 -0.62
N LEU A 7 -10.60 9.81 -0.81
CA LEU A 7 -9.84 10.00 -2.03
C LEU A 7 -8.42 9.46 -1.85
N CYS A 8 -7.96 8.66 -2.81
CA CYS A 8 -6.60 8.17 -2.88
C CYS A 8 -5.94 8.70 -4.16
N GLN A 9 -4.76 9.26 -4.02
CA GLN A 9 -3.87 9.65 -5.11
C GLN A 9 -2.58 8.86 -4.98
N PHE A 10 -2.02 8.43 -6.11
CA PHE A 10 -0.68 7.88 -6.17
C PHE A 10 -0.05 8.28 -7.50
N ASP A 11 1.27 8.26 -7.54
CA ASP A 11 2.09 8.40 -8.74
C ASP A 11 3.12 7.27 -8.77
N SER A 12 3.52 6.87 -9.98
CA SER A 12 4.57 5.88 -10.21
C SER A 12 5.16 6.14 -11.58
N GLY A 13 6.49 6.09 -11.70
CA GLY A 13 7.20 6.40 -12.92
C GLY A 13 8.57 5.75 -12.97
N LEU A 14 9.07 5.53 -14.18
CA LEU A 14 10.38 4.94 -14.44
C LEU A 14 11.47 6.01 -14.72
N ASP A 15 11.07 7.27 -14.87
CA ASP A 15 11.92 8.43 -15.20
C ASP A 15 11.75 9.55 -14.16
N LEU A 16 11.67 9.15 -12.89
CA LEU A 16 11.60 10.03 -11.73
C LEU A 16 12.70 9.66 -10.74
N PRO A 17 13.19 10.60 -9.92
CA PRO A 17 14.04 10.25 -8.79
C PRO A 17 13.38 9.22 -7.89
N ASP A 18 14.20 8.37 -7.28
CA ASP A 18 13.74 7.35 -6.33
C ASP A 18 13.00 8.02 -5.16
N ARG A 19 11.73 7.64 -5.00
CA ARG A 19 10.84 8.15 -3.95
C ARG A 19 9.74 7.14 -3.70
N ASP A 20 9.68 6.71 -2.45
CA ASP A 20 8.61 5.88 -1.93
C ASP A 20 7.97 6.59 -0.73
N GLU A 21 6.66 6.81 -0.77
CA GLU A 21 5.94 7.29 0.40
C GLU A 21 4.48 6.86 0.39
N LEU A 22 3.94 6.72 1.59
CA LEU A 22 2.51 6.53 1.81
C LEU A 22 2.07 7.44 2.95
N GLU A 23 1.02 8.22 2.70
CA GLU A 23 0.37 9.00 3.73
C GLU A 23 -1.13 8.71 3.77
N ALA A 24 -1.62 8.33 4.96
CA ALA A 24 -3.03 8.16 5.25
C ALA A 24 -3.50 9.29 6.17
N ILE A 25 -4.36 10.17 5.67
CA ILE A 25 -4.81 11.37 6.37
C ILE A 25 -6.22 11.12 6.94
N GLY A 26 -6.37 11.35 8.25
CA GLY A 26 -7.63 11.30 8.98
C GLY A 26 -8.00 12.66 9.57
N ASP A 27 -9.07 12.67 10.36
CA ASP A 27 -9.58 13.86 11.05
C ASP A 27 -8.72 14.32 12.24
N ARG A 28 -7.85 13.46 12.74
CA ARG A 28 -6.98 13.71 13.91
C ARG A 28 -5.48 13.76 13.60
N GLY A 29 -5.11 13.73 12.33
CA GLY A 29 -3.71 13.68 11.91
C GLY A 29 -3.48 12.74 10.72
N SER A 30 -2.23 12.38 10.49
CA SER A 30 -1.83 11.44 9.44
C SER A 30 -0.86 10.37 9.91
N LEU A 31 -0.89 9.24 9.22
CA LEU A 31 0.16 8.22 9.28
C LEU A 31 1.04 8.40 8.05
N PHE A 32 2.34 8.54 8.24
CA PHE A 32 3.31 8.70 7.16
C PHE A 32 4.41 7.64 7.22
N LEU A 33 4.71 7.05 6.07
CA LEU A 33 5.79 6.09 5.87
C LEU A 33 6.68 6.59 4.73
N SER A 34 8.00 6.69 4.97
CA SER A 34 8.99 7.10 3.97
C SER A 34 9.63 5.93 3.20
N ASP A 35 9.30 4.70 3.57
CA ASP A 35 9.68 3.46 2.87
C ASP A 35 8.56 2.42 3.10
N PRO A 36 7.36 2.66 2.54
CA PRO A 36 6.19 1.80 2.77
C PRO A 36 6.24 0.45 2.04
N TRP A 37 7.06 0.31 0.99
CA TRP A 37 7.01 -0.85 0.11
C TRP A 37 8.05 -1.91 0.46
N HIS A 38 9.20 -1.49 0.97
CA HIS A 38 10.32 -2.39 1.23
C HIS A 38 10.62 -2.52 2.72
N GLY A 39 10.54 -1.41 3.46
CA GLY A 39 10.89 -1.37 4.88
C GLY A 39 12.35 -1.74 5.16
N TRP A 40 13.25 -1.47 4.20
CA TRP A 40 14.64 -1.92 4.24
C TRP A 40 15.49 -1.19 5.29
N VAL A 41 15.27 0.11 5.46
CA VAL A 41 16.12 0.95 6.32
C VAL A 41 15.30 1.54 7.46
N ALA A 42 15.40 0.92 8.63
CA ALA A 42 14.74 1.37 9.86
C ALA A 42 13.24 1.68 9.66
N PRO A 43 12.43 0.65 9.34
CA PRO A 43 11.02 0.83 9.04
C PRO A 43 10.33 1.50 10.22
N ARG A 44 9.60 2.58 9.92
CA ARG A 44 8.88 3.36 10.92
C ARG A 44 7.58 3.90 10.34
N ILE A 45 6.61 4.07 11.23
CA ILE A 45 5.37 4.78 10.96
C ILE A 45 5.42 6.06 11.77
N GLU A 46 5.39 7.20 11.09
CA GLU A 46 5.26 8.51 11.72
C GLU A 46 3.77 8.80 11.97
N VAL A 47 3.39 8.94 13.23
CA VAL A 47 2.07 9.40 13.64
C VAL A 47 2.14 10.90 13.84
N ARG A 48 1.58 11.66 12.90
CA ARG A 48 1.64 13.12 12.87
C ARG A 48 0.31 13.70 13.32
N THR A 49 0.32 14.49 14.40
CA THR A 49 -0.86 15.13 14.97
C THR A 49 -0.58 16.60 15.29
N ASP A 50 -1.60 17.36 15.68
CA ASP A 50 -1.43 18.75 16.16
C ASP A 50 -0.52 18.85 17.40
N SER A 51 -0.37 17.76 18.16
CA SER A 51 0.51 17.70 19.34
C SER A 51 1.97 17.40 19.01
N GLY A 52 2.27 17.06 17.75
CA GLY A 52 3.59 16.69 17.27
C GLY A 52 3.61 15.34 16.54
N THR A 53 4.83 14.86 16.30
CA THR A 53 5.10 13.59 15.60
C THR A 53 5.66 12.56 16.57
N GLU A 54 5.06 11.38 16.58
CA GLU A 54 5.56 10.17 17.26
C GLU A 54 6.02 9.14 16.22
N GLU A 55 7.05 8.35 16.54
CA GLU A 55 7.54 7.27 15.68
C GLU A 55 7.23 5.90 16.29
N ILE A 56 6.51 5.07 15.54
CA ILE A 56 6.41 3.63 15.79
C ILE A 56 7.54 2.96 15.02
N ARG A 57 8.55 2.45 15.74
CA ARG A 57 9.68 1.73 15.13
C ARG A 57 9.35 0.25 14.99
N LEU A 58 9.73 -0.30 13.84
CA LEU A 58 9.55 -1.71 13.50
C LEU A 58 10.94 -2.36 13.35
N GLU A 59 11.00 -3.67 13.61
CA GLU A 59 12.21 -4.43 13.36
C GLU A 59 12.40 -4.61 11.84
N PRO A 60 13.55 -4.24 11.26
CA PRO A 60 13.84 -4.56 9.86
C PRO A 60 13.80 -6.07 9.66
N THR A 61 12.87 -6.53 8.83
CA THR A 61 12.69 -7.95 8.49
C THR A 61 12.66 -8.09 6.98
N ASP A 62 13.24 -9.16 6.44
CA ASP A 62 13.22 -9.41 5.01
C ASP A 62 11.77 -9.66 4.54
N PRO A 63 11.17 -8.75 3.74
CA PRO A 63 9.78 -8.90 3.31
C PRO A 63 9.55 -10.12 2.42
N TYR A 64 10.56 -10.57 1.66
CA TYR A 64 10.45 -11.77 0.83
C TYR A 64 10.51 -13.05 1.66
N GLN A 65 11.27 -13.03 2.76
CA GLN A 65 11.23 -14.12 3.73
C GLN A 65 9.83 -14.23 4.33
N LEU A 66 9.24 -13.12 4.79
CA LEU A 66 7.89 -13.09 5.35
C LEU A 66 6.82 -13.58 4.36
N GLU A 67 6.97 -13.23 3.07
CA GLU A 67 6.07 -13.73 2.01
C GLU A 67 6.15 -15.25 1.87
N LEU A 68 7.36 -15.82 1.85
CA LEU A 68 7.56 -17.27 1.75
C LEU A 68 7.12 -18.02 3.00
N GLU A 69 7.29 -17.43 4.18
CA GLU A 69 6.78 -17.98 5.44
C GLU A 69 5.24 -18.05 5.41
N ASN A 70 4.55 -16.97 5.03
CA ASN A 70 3.09 -17.00 4.91
C ASN A 70 2.62 -18.00 3.83
N LEU A 71 3.31 -18.09 2.70
CA LEU A 71 3.02 -19.09 1.67
C LEU A 71 3.17 -20.52 2.20
N SER A 72 4.25 -20.80 2.94
CA SER A 72 4.51 -22.10 3.56
C SER A 72 3.39 -22.47 4.55
N ASP A 73 3.06 -21.57 5.46
CA ASP A 73 2.00 -21.77 6.45
C ASP A 73 0.64 -22.03 5.77
N ALA A 74 0.35 -21.33 4.68
CA ALA A 74 -0.87 -21.54 3.91
C ALA A 74 -0.91 -22.91 3.22
N ILE A 75 0.22 -23.39 2.68
CA ILE A 75 0.33 -24.74 2.07
C ILE A 75 0.12 -25.83 3.13
N LEU A 76 0.64 -25.61 4.34
CA LEU A 76 0.51 -26.53 5.47
C LEU A 76 -0.87 -26.46 6.14
N GLY A 77 -1.69 -25.45 5.81
CA GLY A 77 -3.00 -25.22 6.41
C GLY A 77 -2.94 -24.59 7.81
N GLU A 78 -1.83 -23.95 8.14
CA GLU A 78 -1.56 -23.31 9.43
C GLU A 78 -1.97 -21.82 9.43
N ALA A 79 -2.05 -21.21 8.25
CA ALA A 79 -2.53 -19.83 8.06
C ALA A 79 -3.34 -19.69 6.77
N GLU A 80 -4.03 -18.55 6.62
CA GLU A 80 -4.59 -18.13 5.34
C GLU A 80 -3.56 -17.28 4.57
N PRO A 81 -3.58 -17.28 3.22
CA PRO A 81 -2.77 -16.34 2.44
C PRO A 81 -3.14 -14.90 2.78
N LEU A 82 -2.15 -14.08 3.16
CA LEU A 82 -2.35 -12.66 3.44
C LEU A 82 -2.83 -11.90 2.20
N ILE A 83 -2.40 -12.32 1.01
CA ILE A 83 -2.85 -11.80 -0.28
C ILE A 83 -3.63 -12.90 -1.00
N GLY A 84 -4.96 -12.80 -0.96
CA GLY A 84 -5.85 -13.81 -1.52
C GLY A 84 -6.23 -13.57 -2.98
N ARG A 85 -6.73 -14.62 -3.64
CA ARG A 85 -7.17 -14.58 -5.05
C ARG A 85 -8.14 -13.43 -5.36
N ALA A 86 -9.12 -13.20 -4.49
CA ALA A 86 -10.13 -12.18 -4.71
C ALA A 86 -9.51 -10.78 -4.76
N GLU A 87 -8.57 -10.50 -3.85
CA GLU A 87 -7.83 -9.26 -3.81
C GLU A 87 -6.92 -9.09 -5.03
N THR A 88 -6.14 -10.12 -5.39
CA THR A 88 -5.29 -10.08 -6.58
C THR A 88 -6.07 -9.76 -7.86
N ILE A 89 -7.24 -10.38 -8.04
CA ILE A 89 -8.12 -10.08 -9.19
C ILE A 89 -8.67 -8.66 -9.13
N ALA A 90 -9.02 -8.17 -7.93
CA ALA A 90 -9.50 -6.80 -7.76
C ALA A 90 -8.39 -5.78 -8.12
N GLN A 91 -7.16 -6.01 -7.69
CA GLN A 91 -6.00 -5.17 -8.05
C GLN A 91 -5.78 -5.15 -9.57
N ALA A 92 -5.82 -6.32 -10.23
CA ALA A 92 -5.69 -6.39 -11.69
C ALA A 92 -6.78 -5.56 -12.42
N ARG A 93 -8.03 -5.65 -11.96
CA ARG A 93 -9.15 -4.86 -12.51
C ARG A 93 -8.97 -3.36 -12.29
N VAL A 94 -8.41 -2.96 -11.14
CA VAL A 94 -8.07 -1.55 -10.87
C VAL A 94 -7.04 -1.06 -11.89
N LEU A 95 -5.99 -1.84 -12.15
CA LEU A 95 -4.97 -1.48 -13.15
C LEU A 95 -5.57 -1.33 -14.55
N GLU A 96 -6.42 -2.26 -14.99
CA GLU A 96 -7.14 -2.17 -16.26
C GLU A 96 -8.00 -0.90 -16.33
N ALA A 97 -8.74 -0.60 -15.26
CA ALA A 97 -9.59 0.59 -15.18
C ALA A 97 -8.79 1.90 -15.22
N LEU A 98 -7.62 1.95 -14.59
CA LEU A 98 -6.73 3.11 -14.65
C LEU A 98 -6.21 3.35 -16.08
N HIS A 99 -5.81 2.29 -16.78
CA HIS A 99 -5.40 2.39 -18.19
C HIS A 99 -6.54 2.89 -19.09
N ALA A 100 -7.74 2.31 -18.95
CA ALA A 100 -8.91 2.76 -19.70
C ALA A 100 -9.28 4.21 -19.37
N SER A 101 -9.23 4.60 -18.08
CA SER A 101 -9.48 5.97 -17.63
C SER A 101 -8.52 6.98 -18.26
N ALA A 102 -7.24 6.64 -18.35
CA ALA A 102 -6.22 7.47 -18.97
C ALA A 102 -6.45 7.64 -20.48
N GLN A 103 -6.82 6.56 -21.18
CA GLN A 103 -7.10 6.59 -22.62
C GLN A 103 -8.33 7.42 -22.98
N GLN A 104 -9.39 7.34 -22.17
CA GLN A 104 -10.67 8.02 -22.47
C GLN A 104 -10.80 9.41 -21.84
N GLY A 105 -9.88 9.79 -20.93
CA GLY A 105 -9.90 11.10 -20.26
C GLY A 105 -11.02 11.26 -19.22
N GLY A 106 -11.51 10.17 -18.62
CA GLY A 106 -12.63 10.21 -17.68
C GLY A 106 -12.70 8.98 -16.76
N PRO A 107 -13.44 9.06 -15.64
CA PRO A 107 -13.44 8.02 -14.61
C PRO A 107 -14.06 6.70 -15.10
N VAL A 108 -13.47 5.57 -14.70
CA VAL A 108 -14.03 4.22 -14.88
C VAL A 108 -14.60 3.74 -13.56
N LYS A 109 -15.84 3.23 -13.58
CA LYS A 109 -16.48 2.66 -12.39
C LYS A 109 -16.04 1.21 -12.23
N LEU A 110 -15.53 0.87 -11.05
CA LEU A 110 -15.29 -0.50 -10.63
C LEU A 110 -16.59 -1.10 -10.06
N GLY A 111 -16.88 -2.35 -10.42
CA GLY A 111 -18.07 -3.10 -10.02
C GLY A 111 -17.87 -3.91 -8.76
#